data_AF-H0TUI7-F1
#
_entry.id   AF-H0TUI7-F1
#
_cell.length_a   1.000
_cell.length_b   1.000
_cell.length_c   1.000
_cell.angle_alpha   90.00
_cell.angle_beta   90.00
_cell.angle_gamma   90.00
#
_symmetry.space_group_name_H-M   'P 1'
#
loop_
_entity.id
_entity.type
_entity.pdbx_description
1 polymer ?
#
loop_
_entity_poly.entity_id
_entity_poly.type
_entity_poly.pdbx_seq_one_letter_code
_entity_poly.pdbx_strand_id
1 'polypeptide(L)'
;MLRFSQAALLICLVALGTAAFAFDNGQFDNVPPDIRSWFKSMIAPNGVPCCDIADGHRTDYEVRDGTYWVPIEGQWMQVPERAVIRDRGNPIGEAVVWYVHHRGGIVISCFVPADAV
;
A
#
# COMPACT_ATOMS: atom_id res chain seq x y z
N MET A 1 14.77 43.33 16.61
CA MET A 1 13.77 43.41 15.51
C MET A 1 13.84 42.20 14.58
N LEU A 2 15.00 41.88 13.97
CA LEU A 2 15.16 40.71 13.08
C LEU A 2 14.69 39.37 13.69
N ARG A 3 15.03 39.11 14.96
CA ARG A 3 14.66 37.87 15.67
C ARG A 3 13.15 37.70 15.89
N PHE A 4 12.42 38.80 16.06
CA PHE A 4 10.96 38.78 16.22
C PHE A 4 10.26 38.56 14.87
N SER A 5 10.77 39.16 13.79
CA SER A 5 10.27 38.91 12.43
C SER A 5 10.52 37.47 11.98
N GLN A 6 11.67 36.88 12.33
CA GLN A 6 11.97 35.48 12.03
C GLN A 6 11.07 34.51 12.80
N ALA A 7 10.82 34.78 14.09
CA ALA A 7 9.89 33.99 14.89
C ALA A 7 8.45 34.07 14.34
N ALA A 8 8.00 35.27 13.96
CA ALA A 8 6.67 35.45 13.37
C ALA A 8 6.51 34.73 12.02
N LEU A 9 7.55 34.74 11.16
CA LEU A 9 7.54 34.04 9.88
C LEU A 9 7.47 32.51 10.06
N LEU A 10 8.25 31.96 11.01
CA LEU A 10 8.24 30.54 11.33
C LEU A 10 6.89 30.07 11.88
N ILE A 11 6.27 30.87 12.77
CA ILE A 11 4.93 30.56 13.32
C ILE A 11 3.88 30.55 12.20
N CYS A 12 3.98 31.47 11.24
CA CYS A 12 3.07 31.52 10.09
C CYS A 12 3.23 30.27 9.20
N LEU A 13 4.47 29.87 8.88
CA LEU A 13 4.74 28.66 8.09
C LEU A 13 4.22 27.37 8.76
N VAL A 14 4.29 27.27 10.08
CA VAL A 14 3.74 26.11 10.82
C VAL A 14 2.20 26.13 10.81
N ALA A 15 1.58 27.31 10.85
CA ALA A 15 0.13 27.46 10.80
C ALA A 15 -0.49 27.17 9.41
N LEU A 16 0.29 27.28 8.33
CA LEU A 16 -0.14 26.95 6.95
C LEU A 16 -0.04 25.45 6.61
N GLY A 17 0.44 24.60 7.52
CA GLY A 17 0.41 23.15 7.35
C GLY A 17 -1.00 22.59 7.49
N THR A 18 -1.83 22.73 6.46
CA THR A 18 -3.16 22.09 6.43
C THR A 18 -3.00 20.57 6.31
N ALA A 19 -3.91 19.82 6.94
CA ALA A 19 -4.03 18.40 6.70
C ALA A 19 -4.32 18.17 5.21
N ALA A 20 -3.39 17.54 4.50
CA ALA A 20 -3.61 17.09 3.14
C ALA A 20 -4.54 15.88 3.19
N PHE A 21 -5.81 16.08 2.85
CA PHE A 21 -6.73 14.97 2.65
C PHE A 21 -6.43 14.34 1.28
N ALA A 22 -6.26 13.03 1.25
CA ALA A 22 -6.25 12.29 -0.01
C ALA A 22 -7.58 12.53 -0.73
N PHE A 23 -7.52 12.78 -2.04
CA PHE A 23 -8.70 13.00 -2.86
C PHE A 23 -9.19 11.65 -3.41
N ASP A 24 -10.36 11.21 -2.94
CA ASP A 24 -11.08 10.04 -3.47
C ASP A 24 -12.12 10.54 -4.49
N ASN A 25 -12.11 10.00 -5.71
CA ASN A 25 -13.12 10.35 -6.73
C ASN A 25 -14.45 9.60 -6.50
N GLY A 26 -14.58 8.88 -5.38
CA GLY A 26 -15.73 8.03 -5.07
C GLY A 26 -15.66 6.66 -5.74
N GLN A 27 -14.53 6.31 -6.39
CA GLN A 27 -14.39 5.04 -7.10
C GLN A 27 -14.48 3.82 -6.16
N PHE A 28 -14.31 4.04 -4.84
CA PHE A 28 -14.39 3.01 -3.81
C PHE A 28 -15.62 3.14 -2.89
N ASP A 29 -16.57 4.04 -3.18
CA ASP A 29 -17.74 4.30 -2.31
C ASP A 29 -18.66 3.09 -2.17
N ASN A 30 -18.76 2.27 -3.22
CA ASN A 30 -19.60 1.07 -3.26
C ASN A 30 -18.86 -0.20 -2.79
N VAL A 31 -17.61 -0.08 -2.33
CA VAL A 31 -16.87 -1.23 -1.79
C VAL A 31 -17.36 -1.51 -0.36
N PRO A 32 -17.71 -2.76 -0.03
CA PRO A 32 -18.20 -3.11 1.32
C PRO A 32 -17.24 -2.63 2.43
N PRO A 33 -17.76 -2.11 3.57
CA PRO A 33 -16.93 -1.52 4.62
C PRO A 33 -15.89 -2.46 5.22
N ASP A 34 -16.20 -3.75 5.31
CA ASP A 34 -15.31 -4.81 5.79
C ASP A 34 -14.13 -5.02 4.83
N ILE A 35 -14.39 -5.01 3.52
CA ILE A 35 -13.35 -5.09 2.49
C ILE A 35 -12.44 -3.87 2.53
N ARG A 36 -13.01 -2.66 2.63
CA ARG A 36 -12.22 -1.41 2.76
C ARG A 36 -11.34 -1.43 4.01
N SER A 37 -11.90 -1.92 5.11
CA SER A 37 -11.18 -2.03 6.38
C SER A 37 -10.07 -3.07 6.31
N TRP A 38 -10.28 -4.18 5.58
CA TRP A 38 -9.25 -5.18 5.32
C TRP A 38 -8.05 -4.55 4.61
N PHE A 39 -8.26 -3.86 3.48
CA PHE A 39 -7.19 -3.15 2.74
C PHE A 39 -6.39 -2.20 3.65
N LYS A 40 -7.08 -1.35 4.42
CA LYS A 40 -6.45 -0.38 5.35
C LYS A 40 -5.66 -1.03 6.48
N SER A 41 -6.00 -2.27 6.83
CA SER A 41 -5.37 -2.98 7.94
C SER A 41 -4.10 -3.74 7.52
N MET A 42 -3.83 -3.86 6.22
CA MET A 42 -2.70 -4.63 5.70
C MET A 42 -1.36 -3.98 6.07
N ILE A 43 -0.51 -4.77 6.72
CA ILE A 43 0.86 -4.40 7.09
C ILE A 43 1.72 -5.60 6.75
N ALA A 44 2.78 -5.38 5.98
CA ALA A 44 3.74 -6.44 5.64
C ALA A 44 4.49 -6.91 6.89
N PRO A 45 5.05 -8.14 6.90
CA PRO A 45 5.83 -8.67 8.03
C PRO A 45 6.97 -7.77 8.52
N ASN A 46 7.51 -6.91 7.65
CA ASN A 46 8.52 -5.91 8.02
C ASN A 46 7.95 -4.66 8.72
N GLY A 47 6.66 -4.62 9.03
CA GLY A 47 5.97 -3.51 9.71
C GLY A 47 5.57 -2.35 8.81
N VAL A 48 5.78 -2.45 7.49
CA VAL A 48 5.42 -1.38 6.54
C VAL A 48 3.96 -1.53 6.11
N PRO A 49 3.13 -0.49 6.24
CA PRO A 49 1.74 -0.54 5.78
C PRO A 49 1.66 -0.66 4.25
N CYS A 50 0.67 -1.39 3.75
CA CYS A 50 0.42 -1.58 2.32
C CYS A 50 -0.34 -0.40 1.67
N CYS A 51 -0.51 0.71 2.40
CA CYS A 51 -1.31 1.89 2.02
C CYS A 51 -2.83 1.64 2.07
N ASP A 52 -3.50 1.45 0.94
CA ASP A 52 -4.96 1.26 0.87
C ASP A 52 -5.38 0.46 -0.38
N ILE A 53 -6.69 0.39 -0.65
CA ILE A 53 -7.30 -0.23 -1.82
C ILE A 53 -6.85 0.37 -3.15
N ALA A 54 -6.48 1.65 -3.16
CA ALA A 54 -6.04 2.34 -4.36
C ALA A 54 -4.70 1.83 -4.90
N ASP A 55 -3.87 1.27 -4.02
CA ASP A 55 -2.52 0.80 -4.34
C ASP A 55 -2.46 -0.74 -4.52
N GLY A 56 -3.58 -1.42 -4.25
CA GLY A 56 -3.69 -2.87 -4.33
C GLY A 56 -4.21 -3.33 -5.69
N HIS A 57 -3.48 -4.25 -6.31
CA HIS A 57 -3.83 -4.80 -7.61
C HIS A 57 -4.20 -6.26 -7.48
N ARG A 58 -5.42 -6.62 -7.90
CA ARG A 58 -5.76 -8.04 -8.12
C ARG A 58 -4.81 -8.61 -9.17
N THR A 59 -4.30 -9.80 -8.93
CA THR A 59 -3.25 -10.37 -9.76
C THR A 59 -3.33 -11.90 -9.78
N ASP A 60 -2.85 -12.48 -10.87
CA ASP A 60 -2.51 -13.90 -10.90
C ASP A 60 -1.18 -14.13 -10.19
N TYR A 61 -0.89 -15.37 -9.81
CA TYR A 61 0.44 -15.72 -9.31
C TYR A 61 0.82 -17.15 -9.68
N GLU A 62 2.12 -17.39 -9.70
CA GLU A 62 2.71 -18.72 -9.76
C GLU A 62 3.49 -19.01 -8.48
N VAL A 63 3.57 -20.28 -8.10
CA VAL A 63 4.47 -20.74 -7.05
C VAL A 63 5.61 -21.51 -7.71
N ARG A 64 6.82 -20.97 -7.63
CA ARG A 64 8.04 -21.57 -8.18
C ARG A 64 8.97 -21.86 -7.01
N ASP A 65 9.27 -23.13 -6.78
CA ASP A 65 10.13 -23.59 -5.67
C ASP A 65 9.74 -23.00 -4.30
N GLY A 66 8.44 -22.96 -4.03
CA GLY A 66 7.89 -22.44 -2.77
C GLY A 66 7.85 -20.90 -2.67
N THR A 67 8.28 -20.17 -3.70
CA THR A 67 8.18 -18.71 -3.73
C THR A 67 7.10 -18.23 -4.69
N TYR A 68 6.41 -17.16 -4.31
CA TYR A 68 5.42 -16.50 -5.16
C TYR A 68 6.07 -15.66 -6.25
N TRP A 69 5.47 -15.70 -7.43
CA TRP A 69 5.80 -14.84 -8.55
C TRP A 69 4.52 -14.20 -9.06
N VAL A 70 4.57 -12.90 -9.33
CA VAL A 70 3.41 -12.11 -9.78
C VAL A 70 3.76 -11.37 -11.08
N PRO A 71 2.83 -11.28 -12.04
CA PRO A 71 3.02 -10.49 -13.23
C PRO A 71 2.76 -9.01 -12.91
N ILE A 72 3.78 -8.17 -13.09
CA ILE A 72 3.65 -6.72 -12.98
C ILE A 72 4.26 -6.12 -14.24
N GLU A 73 3.50 -5.29 -14.93
CA GLU A 73 3.95 -4.58 -16.15
C GLU A 73 4.55 -5.52 -17.22
N GLY A 74 3.95 -6.71 -17.37
CA GLY A 74 4.36 -7.71 -18.35
C GLY A 74 5.58 -8.54 -17.94
N GLN A 75 6.11 -8.36 -16.73
CA GLN A 75 7.24 -9.12 -16.20
C GLN A 75 6.84 -9.93 -14.98
N TRP A 76 7.26 -11.19 -14.92
CA TRP A 76 7.10 -12.02 -13.73
C TRP A 76 8.18 -11.65 -12.72
N MET A 77 7.75 -11.18 -11.55
CA MET A 77 8.64 -10.78 -10.48
C MET A 77 8.44 -11.67 -9.25
N GLN A 78 9.55 -12.07 -8.64
CA GLN A 78 9.54 -12.80 -7.39
C GLN A 78 9.03 -11.89 -6.27
N VAL A 79 8.06 -12.37 -5.50
CA VAL A 79 7.58 -11.69 -4.30
C VAL A 79 8.59 -11.93 -3.18
N PRO A 80 9.15 -10.88 -2.57
CA PRO A 80 10.02 -11.03 -1.40
C PRO A 80 9.24 -11.65 -0.24
N GLU A 81 9.82 -12.62 0.47
CA GLU A 81 9.17 -13.27 1.62
C GLU A 81 8.68 -12.26 2.67
N ARG A 82 9.45 -11.20 2.90
CA ARG A 82 9.10 -10.08 3.81
C ARG A 82 7.87 -9.28 3.39
N ALA A 83 7.31 -9.51 2.21
CA ALA A 83 6.11 -8.86 1.69
C ALA A 83 4.89 -9.81 1.68
N VAL A 84 5.09 -11.11 1.92
CA VAL A 84 4.01 -12.10 1.91
C VAL A 84 3.23 -12.04 3.22
N ILE A 85 1.92 -11.82 3.14
CA ILE A 85 1.01 -11.75 4.28
C ILE A 85 0.08 -12.96 4.21
N ARG A 86 0.01 -13.76 5.28
CA ARG A 86 -0.87 -14.95 5.37
C ARG A 86 -1.74 -15.01 6.62
N ASP A 87 -1.52 -14.13 7.59
CA ASP A 87 -2.14 -14.16 8.91
C ASP A 87 -3.35 -13.23 9.04
N ARG A 88 -3.87 -12.74 7.90
CA ARG A 88 -4.94 -11.72 7.85
C ARG A 88 -6.17 -12.15 7.05
N GLY A 89 -6.19 -13.39 6.56
CA GLY A 89 -7.16 -13.88 5.60
C GLY A 89 -7.19 -13.09 4.29
N ASN A 90 -8.02 -13.52 3.35
CA ASN A 90 -8.27 -12.81 2.11
C ASN A 90 -9.77 -12.85 1.72
N PRO A 91 -10.56 -11.84 2.08
CA PRO A 91 -11.99 -11.80 1.77
C PRO A 91 -12.27 -11.50 0.29
N ILE A 92 -11.25 -11.15 -0.51
CA ILE A 92 -11.38 -10.92 -1.95
C ILE A 92 -11.49 -12.26 -2.70
N GLY A 93 -10.86 -13.32 -2.19
CA GLY A 93 -10.77 -14.62 -2.85
C GLY A 93 -9.85 -14.64 -4.08
N GLU A 94 -9.16 -13.53 -4.36
CA GLU A 94 -8.17 -13.37 -5.43
C GLU A 94 -6.88 -12.82 -4.84
N ALA A 95 -5.72 -13.14 -5.43
CA ALA A 95 -4.47 -12.61 -4.90
C ALA A 95 -4.37 -11.09 -5.15
N VAL A 96 -3.75 -10.38 -4.21
CA VAL A 96 -3.58 -8.94 -4.28
C VAL A 96 -2.11 -8.59 -4.05
N VAL A 97 -1.56 -7.74 -4.91
CA VAL A 97 -0.19 -7.22 -4.82
C VAL A 97 -0.19 -5.70 -4.70
N TRP A 98 0.66 -5.17 -3.83
CA TRP A 98 0.94 -3.75 -3.70
C TRP A 98 2.39 -3.51 -4.06
N TYR A 99 2.63 -2.56 -4.97
CA TYR A 99 3.96 -2.22 -5.40
C TYR A 99 4.10 -0.73 -5.68
N VAL A 100 5.33 -0.23 -5.61
CA VAL A 100 5.67 1.16 -5.91
C VAL A 100 6.86 1.24 -6.84
N HIS A 101 6.93 2.33 -7.61
CA HIS A 101 8.11 2.69 -8.37
C HIS A 101 9.08 3.45 -7.46
N HIS A 102 10.24 2.85 -7.18
CA HIS A 102 11.27 3.48 -6.37
C HIS A 102 12.62 3.40 -7.08
N ARG A 103 13.26 4.56 -7.30
CA ARG A 103 14.58 4.68 -7.95
C ARG A 103 14.68 3.95 -9.31
N GLY A 104 13.61 3.99 -10.09
CA GLY A 104 13.55 3.38 -11.43
C GLY A 104 13.30 1.87 -11.45
N GLY A 105 13.01 1.25 -10.30
CA GLY A 105 12.60 -0.15 -10.21
C GLY A 105 11.27 -0.32 -9.48
N ILE A 106 10.68 -1.51 -9.61
CA ILE A 106 9.47 -1.88 -8.88
C ILE A 106 9.84 -2.52 -7.55
N VAL A 107 9.22 -2.05 -6.47
CA VAL A 107 9.33 -2.64 -5.14
C VAL A 107 7.98 -3.19 -4.75
N ILE A 108 7.89 -4.51 -4.60
CA ILE A 108 6.71 -5.16 -4.03
C ILE A 108 6.71 -4.90 -2.52
N SER A 109 5.73 -4.12 -2.07
CA SER A 109 5.55 -3.75 -0.67
C SER A 109 4.80 -4.84 0.08
N CYS A 110 3.73 -5.38 -0.53
CA CYS A 110 2.88 -6.40 0.07
C CYS A 110 2.33 -7.36 -0.98
N PHE A 111 2.02 -8.58 -0.55
CA PHE A 111 1.34 -9.60 -1.33
C PHE A 111 0.50 -10.47 -0.41
N VAL A 112 -0.78 -10.63 -0.75
CA VAL A 112 -1.68 -11.60 -0.11
C VAL A 112 -2.09 -12.62 -1.17
N PRO A 113 -1.79 -13.92 -0.99
CA PRO A 113 -2.26 -14.95 -1.92
C PRO A 113 -3.76 -15.17 -1.80
N ALA A 114 -4.37 -15.74 -2.84
CA ALA A 114 -5.82 -16.00 -2.88
C ALA A 114 -6.29 -16.95 -1.76
N ASP A 115 -5.42 -17.86 -1.32
CA ASP A 115 -5.69 -18.91 -0.32
C ASP A 115 -5.29 -18.51 1.11
N ALA A 116 -4.98 -17.23 1.37
CA ALA A 116 -4.67 -16.79 2.72
C ALA A 116 -5.90 -16.97 3.64
N VAL A 117 -5.69 -17.65 4.77
CA VAL A 117 -6.73 -18.03 5.75
C VAL A 117 -6.69 -17.11 6.95
#